data_AF-A0A2H5QQP7-F1
#
_entry.id   AF-A0A2H5QQP7-F1
#
_cell.length_a   1.000
_cell.length_b   1.000
_cell.length_c   1.000
_cell.angle_alpha   90.00
_cell.angle_beta   90.00
_cell.angle_gamma   90.00
#
_symmetry.space_group_name_H-M   'P 1'
#
loop_
_entity.id
_entity.type
_entity.pdbx_description
1 polymer ?
#
loop_
_entity_poly.entity_id
_entity_poly.type
_entity_poly.pdbx_seq_one_letter_code
_entity_poly.pdbx_strand_id
1 'polypeptide(L)'
;MGWLSDDHIHEYLRLISEKQRQYPNALLKRHTMSKSMMDVDMLLIPVNLDGAHWVLARVDFRKNKVWIYNSLLTFHDDRRYKLKFKPLEVIFPRWLEYVGFYNIRPELRSADPWKVMAVKSAPQQESGTGDCGVFVLMVTMY
;
A
#
# COMPACT_ATOMS: atom_id res chain seq x y z
N MET A 1 -18.43 -17.96 4.18
CA MET A 1 -18.12 -16.69 3.50
C MET A 1 -16.99 -16.93 2.52
N GLY A 2 -16.98 -16.24 1.37
CA GLY A 2 -16.00 -16.44 0.30
C GLY A 2 -14.82 -15.46 0.38
N TRP A 3 -13.67 -15.86 -0.14
CA TRP A 3 -12.46 -15.05 -0.19
C TRP A 3 -12.55 -13.99 -1.30
N LEU A 4 -12.06 -12.77 -1.06
CA LEU A 4 -11.92 -11.79 -2.15
C LEU A 4 -10.75 -12.18 -3.07
N SER A 5 -11.06 -12.39 -4.34
CA SER A 5 -10.07 -12.58 -5.41
C SER A 5 -9.46 -11.25 -5.88
N ASP A 6 -8.41 -11.35 -6.69
CA ASP A 6 -7.74 -10.19 -7.31
C ASP A 6 -8.72 -9.26 -8.03
N ASP A 7 -9.70 -9.80 -8.76
CA ASP A 7 -10.70 -9.01 -9.50
C ASP A 7 -11.53 -8.11 -8.58
N HIS A 8 -11.93 -8.64 -7.41
CA HIS A 8 -12.70 -7.88 -6.43
C HIS A 8 -11.88 -6.71 -5.86
N ILE A 9 -10.59 -6.96 -5.56
CA ILE A 9 -9.68 -5.94 -5.02
C ILE A 9 -9.43 -4.86 -6.07
N HIS A 10 -9.15 -5.24 -7.32
CA HIS A 10 -8.92 -4.29 -8.41
C HIS A 10 -10.14 -3.42 -8.68
N GLU A 11 -11.33 -4.02 -8.76
CA GLU A 11 -12.57 -3.31 -9.02
C GLU A 11 -12.90 -2.30 -7.92
N TYR A 12 -12.71 -2.69 -6.65
CA TYR A 12 -12.94 -1.76 -5.55
C TYR A 12 -11.96 -0.59 -5.55
N LEU A 13 -10.66 -0.83 -5.80
CA LEU A 13 -9.68 0.25 -5.89
C LEU A 13 -10.00 1.21 -7.05
N ARG A 14 -10.50 0.69 -8.18
CA ARG A 14 -11.03 1.50 -9.28
C ARG A 14 -12.18 2.39 -8.80
N LEU A 15 -13.16 1.84 -8.09
CA LEU A 15 -14.31 2.59 -7.57
C LEU A 15 -13.91 3.67 -6.56
N ILE A 16 -12.93 3.42 -5.68
CA ILE A 16 -12.40 4.45 -4.77
C ILE A 16 -11.78 5.59 -5.56
N SER A 17 -10.94 5.28 -6.56
CA SER A 17 -10.31 6.27 -7.40
C SER A 17 -11.36 7.15 -8.11
N GLU A 18 -12.43 6.53 -8.61
CA GLU A 18 -13.55 7.23 -9.24
C GLU A 18 -14.36 8.09 -8.27
N LYS A 19 -14.61 7.62 -7.05
CA LYS A 19 -15.34 8.37 -6.02
C LYS A 19 -14.54 9.59 -5.56
N GLN A 20 -13.22 9.45 -5.38
CA GLN A 20 -12.33 10.57 -5.07
C GLN A 20 -12.34 11.65 -6.17
N ARG A 21 -12.58 11.26 -7.44
CA ARG A 21 -12.78 12.21 -8.55
C ARG A 21 -14.12 12.96 -8.47
N GLN A 22 -15.19 12.32 -7.99
CA GLN A 22 -16.53 12.91 -7.94
C GLN A 22 -16.70 13.93 -6.82
N TYR A 23 -16.01 13.74 -5.69
CA TYR A 23 -16.03 14.66 -4.54
C TYR A 23 -14.62 15.13 -4.21
N PRO A 24 -14.02 16.03 -5.00
CA PRO A 24 -12.70 16.53 -4.72
C PRO A 24 -12.76 17.38 -3.44
N ASN A 25 -12.29 16.84 -2.32
CA ASN A 25 -11.79 17.68 -1.24
C ASN A 25 -10.74 18.61 -1.87
N ALA A 26 -10.91 19.91 -1.72
CA ALA A 26 -10.16 20.91 -2.46
C ALA A 26 -8.65 20.70 -2.32
N LEU A 27 -8.02 20.10 -3.36
CA LEU A 27 -6.62 20.20 -3.81
C LEU A 27 -6.27 18.99 -4.69
N LEU A 28 -6.51 19.12 -6.00
CA LEU A 28 -5.72 18.61 -7.16
C LEU A 28 -6.62 18.30 -8.36
N LYS A 29 -6.39 19.00 -9.48
CA LYS A 29 -6.99 18.74 -10.80
C LYS A 29 -6.02 17.94 -11.68
N ARG A 30 -6.58 16.91 -12.37
CA ARG A 30 -6.34 16.41 -13.77
C ARG A 30 -4.91 15.93 -14.14
N HIS A 31 -4.64 14.87 -14.91
CA HIS A 31 -5.38 13.96 -15.79
C HIS A 31 -4.57 12.65 -16.01
N THR A 32 -5.18 11.50 -15.73
CA THR A 32 -5.06 10.17 -16.40
C THR A 32 -5.99 9.21 -15.64
N MET A 33 -6.48 8.13 -16.27
CA MET A 33 -7.34 7.10 -15.62
C MET A 33 -6.66 6.42 -14.41
N SER A 34 -5.36 6.64 -14.22
CA SER A 34 -4.65 6.58 -12.95
C SER A 34 -3.89 7.89 -12.78
N LYS A 35 -3.86 8.55 -11.62
CA LYS A 35 -2.81 9.57 -11.39
C LYS A 35 -1.45 8.89 -11.60
N SER A 36 -0.51 9.57 -12.27
CA SER A 36 0.84 9.01 -12.35
C SER A 36 1.35 8.79 -10.93
N MET A 37 2.06 7.69 -10.68
CA MET A 37 2.74 7.50 -9.40
C MET A 37 3.67 8.69 -9.09
N MET A 38 4.14 9.39 -10.12
CA MET A 38 4.95 10.60 -10.01
C MET A 38 4.19 11.79 -9.38
N ASP A 39 2.86 11.80 -9.44
CA ASP A 39 2.02 12.93 -9.01
C ASP A 39 1.40 12.74 -7.61
N VAL A 40 1.82 11.69 -6.88
CA VAL A 40 1.28 11.37 -5.56
C VAL A 40 2.38 11.39 -4.49
N ASP A 41 2.00 11.71 -3.26
CA ASP A 41 2.91 11.63 -2.09
C ASP A 41 2.80 10.28 -1.36
N MET A 42 1.78 9.49 -1.69
CA MET A 42 1.48 8.21 -1.08
C MET A 42 1.00 7.22 -2.12
N LEU A 43 1.44 5.96 -2.01
CA LEU A 43 0.97 4.86 -2.83
C LEU A 43 0.43 3.74 -1.94
N LEU A 44 -0.73 3.20 -2.30
CA LEU A 44 -1.36 2.05 -1.66
C LEU A 44 -1.21 0.83 -2.58
N ILE A 45 -0.57 -0.22 -2.07
CA ILE A 45 -0.28 -1.44 -2.83
C ILE A 45 -0.90 -2.62 -2.07
N PRO A 46 -2.03 -3.18 -2.54
CA PRO A 46 -2.49 -4.46 -2.03
C PRO A 46 -1.49 -5.55 -2.43
N VAL A 47 -1.13 -6.41 -1.49
CA VAL A 47 -0.19 -7.51 -1.72
C VAL A 47 -0.89 -8.80 -1.31
N ASN A 48 -1.07 -9.69 -2.29
CA ASN A 48 -1.50 -11.05 -2.04
C ASN A 48 -0.28 -11.91 -1.70
N LEU A 49 -0.25 -12.46 -0.49
CA LEU A 49 0.82 -13.31 -0.01
C LEU A 49 0.43 -14.77 -0.24
N ASP A 50 1.19 -15.40 -1.13
CA ASP A 50 1.06 -16.83 -1.49
C ASP A 50 -0.36 -17.23 -1.96
N GLY A 51 -1.16 -16.28 -2.48
CA GLY A 51 -2.54 -16.52 -2.91
C GLY A 51 -3.55 -16.68 -1.78
N ALA A 52 -3.13 -16.53 -0.52
CA ALA A 52 -3.86 -16.97 0.66
C ALA A 52 -3.95 -15.90 1.76
N HIS A 53 -3.42 -14.70 1.55
CA HIS A 53 -3.56 -13.63 2.54
C HIS A 53 -3.33 -12.26 1.93
N TRP A 54 -4.28 -11.35 2.10
CA TRP A 54 -4.13 -9.96 1.65
C TRP A 54 -3.55 -9.08 2.74
N VAL A 55 -2.54 -8.31 2.38
CA VAL A 55 -2.00 -7.22 3.21
C VAL A 55 -1.93 -5.94 2.40
N LEU A 56 -1.89 -4.79 3.07
CA LEU A 56 -1.74 -3.49 2.41
C LEU A 56 -0.38 -2.89 2.73
N ALA A 57 0.42 -2.61 1.70
CA ALA A 57 1.61 -1.79 1.81
C ALA A 57 1.28 -0.34 1.46
N ARG A 58 1.47 0.56 2.42
CA ARG A 58 1.34 2.01 2.23
C ARG A 58 2.73 2.64 2.16
N VAL A 59 3.09 3.12 0.98
CA VAL A 59 4.31 3.86 0.72
C VAL A 59 4.08 5.34 1.03
N ASP A 60 4.95 5.93 1.84
CA ASP A 60 5.02 7.36 2.13
C ASP A 60 6.36 7.87 1.60
N PHE A 61 6.34 8.53 0.43
CA PHE A 61 7.56 8.99 -0.26
C PHE A 61 8.28 10.08 0.53
N ARG A 62 7.55 10.90 1.29
CA ARG A 62 8.14 11.98 2.09
C ARG A 62 8.93 11.45 3.29
N LYS A 63 8.52 10.29 3.82
CA LYS A 63 9.16 9.68 5.00
C LYS A 63 10.14 8.56 4.66
N ASN A 64 10.28 8.19 3.39
CA ASN A 64 10.98 6.98 2.96
C ASN A 64 10.50 5.74 3.74
N LYS A 65 9.19 5.60 3.94
CA LYS A 65 8.61 4.52 4.75
C LYS A 65 7.57 3.72 3.99
N VAL A 66 7.59 2.42 4.20
CA VAL A 66 6.54 1.50 3.78
C VAL A 66 5.89 0.91 5.03
N TRP A 67 4.61 1.22 5.24
CA TRP A 67 3.82 0.70 6.34
C TRP A 67 3.04 -0.53 5.88
N ILE A 68 3.22 -1.66 6.56
CA ILE A 68 2.52 -2.90 6.27
C ILE A 68 1.37 -3.06 7.25
N TYR A 69 0.15 -2.99 6.72
CA TYR A 69 -1.08 -3.26 7.46
C TYR A 69 -1.47 -4.72 7.24
N ASN A 70 -1.58 -5.46 8.34
CA ASN A 70 -1.90 -6.88 8.35
C ASN A 70 -3.00 -7.14 9.38
N SER A 71 -4.12 -7.70 8.95
CA SER A 71 -5.25 -8.09 9.80
C SER A 71 -5.04 -9.39 10.57
N LEU A 72 -3.99 -10.15 10.24
CA LEU A 72 -3.61 -11.42 10.88
C LEU A 72 -2.17 -11.34 11.40
N LEU A 73 -1.95 -10.53 12.43
CA LEU A 73 -0.72 -10.47 13.20
C LEU A 73 -0.79 -11.48 14.36
N THR A 74 -0.34 -12.71 14.11
CA THR A 74 0.15 -13.54 15.23
C THR A 74 1.59 -13.13 15.53
N PHE A 75 2.01 -13.23 16.80
CA PHE A 75 3.36 -12.80 17.22
C PHE A 75 4.48 -13.54 16.47
N HIS A 76 4.21 -14.78 16.03
CA HIS A 76 5.13 -15.59 15.22
C HIS A 76 5.17 -15.14 13.75
N ASP A 77 4.07 -14.62 13.22
CA ASP A 77 3.94 -14.21 11.82
C ASP A 77 4.56 -12.83 11.53
N ASP A 78 4.65 -11.93 12.51
CA ASP A 78 5.27 -10.60 12.34
C ASP A 78 6.71 -10.71 11.81
N ARG A 79 7.50 -11.66 12.34
CA ARG A 79 8.88 -11.90 11.86
C ARG A 79 8.91 -12.44 10.44
N ARG A 80 7.99 -13.35 10.09
CA ARG A 80 7.91 -14.00 8.77
C ARG A 80 7.53 -12.99 7.69
N TYR A 81 6.48 -12.20 7.94
CA TYR A 81 6.03 -11.19 6.99
C TYR A 81 7.04 -10.03 6.87
N LYS A 82 7.63 -9.59 7.98
CA LYS A 82 8.68 -8.57 7.95
C LYS A 82 9.86 -9.00 7.08
N LEU A 83 10.25 -10.27 7.09
CA LEU A 83 11.31 -10.78 6.20
C LEU A 83 10.90 -10.76 4.72
N LYS A 84 9.64 -11.09 4.39
CA LYS A 84 9.13 -11.01 3.00
C LYS A 84 9.16 -9.58 2.44
N PHE A 85 8.87 -8.58 3.27
CA PHE A 85 8.86 -7.18 2.84
C PHE A 85 10.20 -6.46 3.00
N LYS A 86 11.16 -7.00 3.78
CA LYS A 86 12.48 -6.39 4.00
C LYS A 86 13.22 -6.00 2.71
N PRO A 87 13.18 -6.79 1.62
CA PRO A 87 13.80 -6.41 0.36
C PRO A 87 13.31 -5.07 -0.21
N LEU A 88 12.10 -4.62 0.12
CA LEU A 88 11.58 -3.32 -0.32
C LEU A 88 12.39 -2.14 0.21
N GLU A 89 13.09 -2.27 1.34
CA GLU A 89 13.99 -1.21 1.84
C GLU A 89 15.16 -0.91 0.89
N VAL A 90 15.47 -1.84 -0.03
CA VAL A 90 16.60 -1.73 -0.96
C VAL A 90 16.12 -1.68 -2.41
N ILE A 91 15.21 -2.57 -2.79
CA ILE A 91 14.74 -2.70 -4.17
C ILE A 91 13.89 -1.50 -4.57
N PHE A 92 13.00 -1.06 -3.68
CA PHE A 92 12.07 0.02 -3.99
C PHE A 92 12.78 1.35 -4.30
N PRO A 93 13.70 1.89 -3.47
CA PRO A 93 14.44 3.10 -3.82
C PRO A 93 15.28 2.96 -5.09
N ARG A 94 15.91 1.80 -5.33
CA ARG A 94 16.67 1.57 -6.56
C ARG A 94 15.77 1.58 -7.80
N TRP A 95 14.59 1.01 -7.69
CA TRP A 95 13.60 1.05 -8.75
C TRP A 95 13.10 2.48 -9.00
N LEU A 96 12.84 3.28 -7.95
CA LEU A 96 12.50 4.71 -8.09
C LEU A 96 13.57 5.50 -8.84
N GLU A 97 14.85 5.27 -8.53
CA GLU A 97 15.98 5.85 -9.25
C GLU A 97 15.99 5.40 -10.72
N TYR A 98 15.83 4.10 -10.97
CA TYR A 98 15.82 3.51 -12.32
C TYR A 98 14.71 4.07 -13.21
N VAL A 99 13.50 4.25 -12.67
CA VAL A 99 12.37 4.83 -13.42
C VAL A 99 12.40 6.36 -13.49
N GLY A 100 13.46 6.99 -12.96
CA GLY A 100 13.64 8.44 -12.99
C GLY A 100 12.68 9.22 -12.10
N PHE A 101 12.12 8.61 -11.04
CA PHE A 101 11.16 9.25 -10.13
C PHE A 101 11.70 10.57 -9.57
N TYR A 102 12.95 10.55 -9.09
CA TYR A 102 13.58 11.73 -8.48
C TYR A 102 14.00 12.82 -9.49
N ASN A 103 13.99 12.52 -10.80
CA ASN A 103 14.15 13.57 -11.82
C ASN A 103 12.88 14.43 -11.94
N ILE A 104 11.72 13.82 -11.65
CA ILE A 104 10.41 14.49 -11.69
C ILE A 104 10.07 15.09 -10.33
N ARG A 105 10.42 14.40 -9.24
CA ARG A 105 10.14 14.78 -7.85
C ARG A 105 11.44 14.93 -7.03
N PRO A 106 12.35 15.85 -7.41
CA PRO A 106 13.64 15.99 -6.74
C PRO A 106 13.52 16.38 -5.26
N GLU A 107 12.43 17.06 -4.89
CA GLU A 107 12.14 17.47 -3.50
C GLU A 107 11.84 16.28 -2.56
N LEU A 108 11.52 15.11 -3.12
CA LEU A 108 11.30 13.88 -2.35
C LEU A 108 12.57 13.04 -2.20
N ARG A 109 13.69 13.45 -2.81
CA ARG A 109 14.96 12.73 -2.68
C ARG A 109 15.54 12.98 -1.29
N SER A 110 15.81 11.92 -0.55
CA SER A 110 16.42 11.99 0.78
C SER A 110 17.58 10.99 0.91
N ALA A 111 18.58 11.36 1.70
CA ALA A 111 19.68 10.48 2.09
C ALA A 111 19.25 9.44 3.13
N ASP A 112 18.10 9.64 3.79
CA ASP A 112 17.59 8.71 4.78
C ASP A 112 17.24 7.37 4.13
N PRO A 113 17.67 6.24 4.70
CA PRO A 113 17.38 4.93 4.15
C PRO A 113 15.89 4.61 4.25
N TRP A 114 15.38 3.92 3.23
CA TRP A 114 14.01 3.40 3.27
C TRP A 114 13.82 2.39 4.40
N LYS A 115 12.65 2.43 5.05
CA LYS A 115 12.29 1.52 6.15
C LYS A 115 10.93 0.87 5.94
N VAL A 116 10.85 -0.41 6.25
CA VAL A 116 9.60 -1.17 6.27
C VAL A 116 9.16 -1.36 7.72
N MET A 117 7.92 -0.94 8.02
CA MET A 117 7.34 -0.95 9.35
C MET A 117 6.03 -1.74 9.36
N ALA A 118 5.92 -2.75 10.21
CA ALA A 118 4.64 -3.40 10.48
C ALA A 118 3.78 -2.52 11.38
N VAL A 119 2.51 -2.35 11.04
CA VAL A 119 1.55 -1.56 11.83
C VAL A 119 0.93 -2.46 12.89
N LYS A 120 1.47 -2.40 14.11
CA LYS A 120 1.01 -3.25 15.24
C LYS A 120 -0.36 -2.86 15.80
N SER A 121 -0.78 -1.61 15.60
CA SER A 121 -2.07 -1.08 16.05
C SER A 121 -3.20 -1.25 15.04
N ALA A 122 -2.95 -2.00 13.96
CA ALA A 122 -3.96 -2.29 12.95
C ALA A 122 -5.08 -3.16 13.56
N PRO A 123 -6.37 -2.88 13.28
CA PRO A 123 -7.45 -3.78 13.66
C PRO A 123 -7.18 -5.20 13.14
N GLN A 124 -7.50 -6.21 13.95
CA GLN A 124 -7.28 -7.61 13.61
C GLN A 124 -8.60 -8.24 13.20
N GLN A 125 -8.58 -9.09 12.17
CA GLN A 125 -9.75 -9.90 11.82
C GLN A 125 -9.90 -11.07 12.80
N GLU A 126 -11.09 -11.64 12.83
CA GLU A 126 -11.28 -12.93 13.49
C GLU A 126 -10.57 -14.04 12.70
N SER A 127 -9.90 -14.94 13.41
CA SER A 127 -9.20 -16.06 12.80
C SER A 127 -10.18 -16.97 12.05
N GLY A 128 -9.87 -17.26 10.77
CA GLY A 128 -10.65 -18.18 9.95
C GLY A 128 -11.83 -17.56 9.18
N THR A 129 -12.09 -16.26 9.31
CA THR A 129 -13.18 -15.60 8.57
C THR A 129 -12.86 -15.30 7.10
N GLY A 130 -11.58 -15.11 6.77
CA GLY A 130 -11.14 -14.73 5.43
C GLY A 130 -11.26 -13.22 5.13
N ASP A 131 -11.50 -12.39 6.14
CA ASP A 131 -11.78 -10.94 5.97
C ASP A 131 -10.57 -10.08 5.56
N CYS A 132 -9.39 -10.68 5.32
CA CYS A 132 -8.15 -9.96 5.00
C CYS A 132 -8.31 -9.03 3.79
N GLY A 133 -9.05 -9.46 2.77
CA GLY A 133 -9.35 -8.63 1.61
C GLY A 133 -10.19 -7.41 1.98
N VAL A 134 -11.26 -7.59 2.77
CA VAL A 134 -12.13 -6.49 3.24
C VAL A 134 -11.34 -5.52 4.12
N PHE A 135 -10.44 -6.03 4.96
CA PHE A 135 -9.57 -5.21 5.77
C PHE A 135 -8.67 -4.30 4.93
N VAL A 136 -8.04 -4.84 3.87
CA VAL A 136 -7.24 -4.04 2.93
C VAL A 136 -8.06 -2.88 2.37
N LEU A 137 -9.31 -3.14 1.98
CA LEU A 137 -10.21 -2.12 1.46
C LEU A 137 -10.55 -1.05 2.52
N MET A 138 -10.87 -1.46 3.74
CA MET A 138 -11.20 -0.54 4.83
C MET A 138 -10.05 0.40 5.18
N VAL A 139 -8.81 -0.08 5.20
CA VAL A 139 -7.63 0.78 5.50
C VAL A 139 -7.45 1.86 4.43
N THR A 140 -7.87 1.63 3.18
CA THR A 140 -7.78 2.64 2.11
C THR A 140 -8.78 3.80 2.27
N MET A 141 -9.77 3.67 3.15
CA MET A 141 -10.81 4.68 3.38
C MET A 141 -10.47 5.70 4.48
N TYR A 142 -9.39 5.50 5.23
CA TYR A 142 -8.91 6.37 6.32
C TYR A 142 -7.69 7.19 5.88
#